data_AF-A0A0N4VRP8-F1
#
_entry.id   AF-A0A0N4VRP8-F1
#
_cell.length_a   1.000
_cell.length_b   1.000
_cell.length_c   1.000
_cell.angle_alpha   90.00
_cell.angle_beta   90.00
_cell.angle_gamma   90.00
#
_symmetry.space_group_name_H-M   'P 1'
#
loop_
_entity.id
_entity.type
_entity.pdbx_description
1 polymer ?
#
loop_
_entity_poly.entity_id
_entity_poly.type
_entity_poly.pdbx_seq_one_letter_code
_entity_poly.pdbx_strand_id
1 'polypeptide(L)'
;MVEERRKLNNLLSSRRLDPNHTASRPSNGKKIRDPKCARCSAHGNKQPLRGHKKAQCPYIDCPCHLCKLVEHRRVLMARQIKLRRDQQKQRRAQTEQKKKKSDVKKR
;
A
#
# COMPACT_ATOMS: atom_id res chain seq x y z
N MET A 1 -5.61 12.26 12.65
CA MET A 1 -5.67 11.99 11.19
C MET A 1 -5.03 10.68 10.72
N VAL A 2 -3.69 10.51 10.67
CA VAL A 2 -3.09 9.27 10.11
C VAL A 2 -3.34 8.05 11.00
N GLU A 3 -3.18 8.19 12.31
CA GLU A 3 -3.45 7.12 13.28
C GLU A 3 -4.94 6.78 13.37
N GLU A 4 -5.79 7.79 13.35
CA GLU A 4 -7.24 7.64 13.31
C GLU A 4 -7.73 6.92 12.04
N ARG A 5 -7.16 7.26 10.88
CA ARG A 5 -7.41 6.53 9.63
C ARG A 5 -6.92 5.08 9.69
N ARG A 6 -5.81 4.83 10.40
CA ARG A 6 -5.32 3.48 10.68
C ARG A 6 -6.30 2.71 11.59
N LYS A 7 -6.84 3.35 12.64
CA LYS A 7 -7.86 2.78 13.54
C LYS A 7 -9.14 2.40 12.78
N LEU A 8 -9.66 3.28 11.91
CA LEU A 8 -10.85 3.00 11.10
C LEU A 8 -10.63 1.83 10.11
N ASN A 9 -9.48 1.78 9.45
CA ASN A 9 -9.14 0.66 8.57
C ASN A 9 -9.04 -0.66 9.37
N ASN A 10 -8.46 -0.59 10.57
CA ASN A 10 -8.39 -1.69 11.54
C ASN A 10 -9.75 -2.08 12.14
N LEU A 11 -10.82 -1.30 11.99
CA LEU A 11 -12.18 -1.71 12.40
C LEU A 11 -12.96 -2.33 11.24
N LEU A 12 -12.81 -1.82 10.01
CA LEU A 12 -13.57 -2.25 8.82
C LEU A 12 -13.30 -3.70 8.36
N SER A 13 -12.07 -4.08 8.04
CA SER A 13 -11.72 -5.49 7.70
C SER A 13 -11.88 -6.57 8.80
N SER A 14 -12.64 -6.33 9.89
CA SER A 14 -12.89 -7.30 11.00
C SER A 14 -14.27 -7.91 10.82
N ARG A 15 -15.14 -7.23 10.06
CA ARG A 15 -16.48 -7.69 9.68
C ARG A 15 -16.50 -8.53 8.40
N ARG A 16 -15.34 -8.80 7.77
CA ARG A 16 -15.24 -9.68 6.59
C ARG A 16 -14.49 -10.96 6.97
N LEU A 17 -15.16 -11.85 7.71
CA LEU A 17 -14.72 -13.22 7.90
C LEU A 17 -15.31 -14.05 6.74
N ASP A 18 -14.47 -14.35 5.76
CA ASP A 18 -14.72 -15.41 4.81
C ASP A 18 -14.20 -16.72 5.46
N PRO A 19 -15.03 -17.76 5.62
CA PRO A 19 -14.67 -18.97 6.38
C PRO A 19 -13.54 -19.79 5.74
N ASN A 20 -13.07 -19.44 4.54
CA ASN A 20 -12.01 -20.17 3.84
C ASN A 20 -10.61 -19.54 4.01
N HIS A 21 -10.45 -18.49 4.83
CA HIS A 21 -9.14 -17.84 5.04
C HIS A 21 -8.51 -18.25 6.38
N THR A 22 -7.53 -19.15 6.32
CA THR A 22 -6.57 -19.43 7.40
C THR A 22 -5.68 -18.21 7.66
N ALA A 23 -6.24 -17.18 8.31
CA ALA A 23 -5.52 -16.02 8.79
C ALA A 23 -5.47 -16.08 10.32
N SER A 24 -4.25 -16.15 10.84
CA SER A 24 -3.90 -16.07 12.25
C SER A 24 -4.67 -14.94 12.96
N ARG A 25 -5.38 -15.30 14.04
CA ARG A 25 -6.12 -14.35 14.89
C ARG A 25 -5.19 -13.22 15.36
N PRO A 26 -5.54 -11.94 15.15
CA PRO A 26 -4.72 -10.85 15.66
C PRO A 26 -4.93 -10.73 17.17
N SER A 27 -3.87 -10.93 17.97
CA SER A 27 -3.90 -10.78 19.43
C SER A 27 -4.10 -9.31 19.90
N ASN A 28 -4.18 -8.33 18.98
CA ASN A 28 -4.11 -6.92 19.36
C ASN A 28 -4.87 -5.92 18.45
N GLY A 29 -5.97 -6.34 17.78
CA GLY A 29 -6.91 -5.42 17.10
C GLY A 29 -6.35 -4.60 15.93
N LYS A 30 -5.08 -4.78 15.57
CA LYS A 30 -4.45 -4.23 14.37
C LYS A 30 -4.63 -5.22 13.24
N LYS A 31 -5.24 -4.81 12.14
CA LYS A 31 -5.29 -5.63 10.94
C LYS A 31 -3.95 -5.56 10.28
N ILE A 32 -3.21 -6.64 10.48
CA ILE A 32 -1.96 -6.84 9.77
C ILE A 32 -2.36 -6.99 8.31
N ARG A 33 -1.98 -6.00 7.50
CA ARG A 33 -2.02 -6.18 6.05
C ARG A 33 -0.96 -7.23 5.79
N ASP A 34 -1.40 -8.43 5.44
CA ASP A 34 -0.54 -9.50 4.96
C ASP A 34 -0.62 -9.55 3.43
N PRO A 35 0.08 -8.62 2.74
CA PRO A 35 0.13 -8.65 1.29
C PRO A 35 0.73 -9.98 0.84
N LYS A 36 0.17 -10.54 -0.23
CA LYS A 36 0.70 -11.73 -0.90
C LYS A 36 1.58 -11.30 -2.07
N CYS A 37 2.51 -12.15 -2.48
CA CYS A 37 3.32 -11.91 -3.67
C CYS A 37 2.43 -11.90 -4.92
N ALA A 38 2.37 -10.75 -5.62
CA ALA A 38 1.50 -10.56 -6.78
C ALA A 38 1.81 -11.52 -7.94
N ARG A 39 3.08 -11.92 -8.12
CA ARG A 39 3.47 -12.88 -9.15
C ARG A 39 3.05 -14.30 -8.77
N CYS A 40 3.32 -14.72 -7.54
CA CYS A 40 2.84 -16.01 -7.05
C CYS A 40 1.31 -16.11 -7.14
N SER A 41 0.58 -15.06 -6.76
CA SER A 41 -0.88 -15.06 -6.83
C SER A 41 -1.43 -15.16 -8.25
N ALA A 42 -0.70 -14.63 -9.26
CA ALA A 42 -1.08 -14.77 -10.67
C ALA A 42 -0.95 -16.21 -11.18
N HIS A 43 -0.21 -17.06 -10.45
CA HIS A 43 -0.01 -18.49 -10.73
C HIS A 43 -0.71 -19.40 -9.70
N GLY A 44 -1.67 -18.88 -8.94
CA GLY A 44 -2.42 -19.66 -7.93
C GLY A 44 -1.70 -19.86 -6.59
N ASN A 45 -0.43 -19.47 -6.48
CA ASN A 45 0.38 -19.63 -5.28
C ASN A 45 0.24 -18.45 -4.31
N LYS A 46 -0.28 -18.69 -3.10
CA LYS A 46 -0.57 -17.64 -2.10
C LYS A 46 0.58 -17.41 -1.13
N GLN A 47 1.77 -17.08 -1.64
CA GLN A 47 2.94 -16.82 -0.80
C GLN A 47 2.85 -15.46 -0.08
N PRO A 48 3.05 -15.39 1.25
CA PRO A 48 3.09 -14.12 1.97
C PRO A 48 4.26 -13.26 1.46
N LEU A 49 4.02 -11.99 1.17
CA LEU A 49 5.07 -11.10 0.66
C LEU A 49 6.11 -10.78 1.75
N ARG A 50 5.71 -10.83 3.02
CA ARG A 50 6.63 -10.66 4.15
C ARG A 50 7.59 -11.86 4.20
N GLY A 51 8.89 -11.60 4.04
CA GLY A 51 9.93 -12.63 3.99
C GLY A 51 10.17 -13.22 2.60
N HIS A 52 9.24 -13.04 1.65
CA HIS A 52 9.40 -13.51 0.28
C HIS A 52 10.27 -12.55 -0.53
N LYS A 53 11.57 -12.85 -0.62
CA LYS A 53 12.53 -12.06 -1.41
C LYS A 53 12.28 -12.26 -2.90
N LYS A 54 12.54 -11.22 -3.71
CA LYS A 54 12.37 -11.29 -5.17
C LYS A 54 13.14 -12.46 -5.78
N ALA A 55 14.40 -12.66 -5.38
CA ALA A 55 15.24 -13.77 -5.84
C ALA A 55 14.74 -15.18 -5.44
N GLN A 56 13.91 -15.27 -4.40
CA GLN A 56 13.30 -16.53 -3.95
C GLN A 56 11.91 -16.76 -4.58
N CYS A 57 11.47 -15.86 -5.47
CA CYS A 57 10.20 -16.00 -6.16
C CYS A 57 10.35 -16.96 -7.34
N PRO A 58 9.60 -18.09 -7.38
CA PRO A 58 9.65 -19.04 -8.49
C PRO A 58 9.27 -18.40 -9.84
N TYR A 59 8.50 -17.32 -9.78
CA TYR A 59 7.96 -16.60 -10.94
C TYR A 59 8.68 -15.27 -11.16
N ILE A 60 9.93 -15.12 -10.70
CA ILE A 60 10.69 -13.88 -10.90
C ILE A 60 10.92 -13.59 -12.40
N ASP A 61 11.22 -14.60 -13.19
CA ASP A 61 11.49 -14.43 -14.63
C ASP A 61 10.43 -15.10 -15.50
N CYS A 62 9.23 -15.31 -14.95
CA CYS A 62 8.13 -15.89 -15.72
C CYS A 62 7.70 -14.95 -16.86
N PRO A 63 7.76 -15.39 -18.13
CA PRO A 63 7.45 -14.54 -19.29
C PRO A 63 5.95 -14.52 -19.66
N CYS A 64 5.08 -15.14 -18.85
CA CYS A 64 3.66 -15.27 -19.19
C CYS A 64 2.94 -13.90 -19.24
N HIS A 65 1.84 -13.84 -19.99
CA HIS A 65 1.05 -12.62 -20.15
C HIS A 65 0.55 -12.05 -18.80
N LEU A 66 0.13 -12.92 -17.88
CA LEU A 66 -0.32 -12.52 -16.54
C LEU A 66 0.80 -11.82 -15.74
N CYS A 67 2.03 -12.34 -15.78
CA CYS A 67 3.16 -11.71 -15.11
C CYS A 67 3.54 -10.36 -15.73
N LYS A 68 3.45 -10.23 -17.07
CA LYS A 68 3.63 -8.95 -17.76
C LYS A 68 2.60 -7.91 -17.30
N LEU A 69 1.32 -8.31 -17.18
CA LEU A 69 0.26 -7.44 -16.65
C LEU A 69 0.52 -7.00 -15.21
N VAL A 70 0.96 -7.92 -14.34
CA VAL A 70 1.33 -7.60 -12.95
C VAL A 70 2.45 -6.56 -12.90
N GLU A 71 3.46 -6.70 -13.76
CA GLU A 71 4.56 -5.74 -13.83
C GLU A 71 4.09 -4.37 -14.34
N HIS A 72 3.29 -4.33 -15.41
CA HIS A 72 2.73 -3.09 -15.92
C HIS A 72 1.89 -2.35 -14.85
N ARG A 73 1.06 -3.10 -14.10
CA ARG A 73 0.28 -2.55 -12.97
C ARG A 73 1.17 -1.96 -11.88
N ARG A 74 2.31 -2.59 -11.57
CA ARG A 74 3.28 -2.06 -10.58
C ARG A 74 3.86 -0.74 -11.04
N VAL A 75 4.26 -0.65 -12.30
CA VAL A 75 4.79 0.59 -12.88
C VAL A 75 3.76 1.71 -12.83
N LEU A 76 2.52 1.44 -13.22
CA LEU A 76 1.42 2.41 -13.16
C LEU A 76 1.20 2.90 -11.72
N MET A 77 1.10 1.98 -10.77
CA MET A 77 0.93 2.32 -9.35
C MET A 77 2.09 3.16 -8.82
N ALA A 78 3.33 2.84 -9.19
CA ALA A 78 4.49 3.63 -8.79
C ALA A 78 4.41 5.07 -9.32
N ARG A 79 4.05 5.24 -10.60
CA ARG A 79 3.83 6.57 -11.22
C ARG A 79 2.71 7.33 -10.51
N GLN A 80 1.58 6.68 -10.24
CA GLN A 80 0.45 7.30 -9.55
C GLN A 80 0.79 7.72 -8.11
N ILE A 81 1.53 6.87 -7.38
CA ILE A 81 1.99 7.18 -6.01
C ILE A 81 2.94 8.38 -6.03
N LYS A 82 3.89 8.43 -6.97
CA LYS A 82 4.80 9.56 -7.15
C LYS A 82 4.01 10.85 -7.37
N LEU A 83 3.10 10.86 -8.35
CA LEU A 83 2.27 12.03 -8.65
C LEU A 83 1.50 12.53 -7.42
N ARG A 84 0.86 11.62 -6.67
CA ARG A 84 0.14 12.01 -5.46
C ARG A 84 1.04 12.58 -4.37
N ARG A 85 2.25 12.03 -4.20
CA ARG A 85 3.25 12.54 -3.25
C ARG A 85 3.71 13.94 -3.64
N ASP A 86 3.97 14.16 -4.92
CA ASP A 86 4.41 15.45 -5.44
C ASP A 86 3.33 16.53 -5.24
N GLN A 87 2.08 16.23 -5.58
CA GLN A 87 0.95 17.14 -5.34
C GLN A 87 0.76 17.44 -3.85
N GLN A 88 0.93 16.43 -2.97
CA GLN A 88 0.84 16.65 -1.53
C GLN A 88 1.97 17.54 -1.01
N LYS A 89 3.19 17.36 -1.52
CA LYS A 89 4.35 18.20 -1.18
C LYS A 89 4.13 19.64 -1.63
N GLN A 90 3.64 19.86 -2.85
CA GLN A 90 3.30 21.18 -3.37
C GLN A 90 2.24 21.88 -2.53
N ARG A 91 1.14 21.20 -2.19
CA ARG A 91 0.09 21.77 -1.31
C ARG A 91 0.65 22.18 0.05
N ARG A 92 1.47 21.34 0.67
CA ARG A 92 2.12 21.67 1.96
C ARG A 92 3.05 22.88 1.82
N ALA A 93 3.85 22.96 0.76
CA ALA A 93 4.72 24.12 0.54
C ALA A 93 3.92 25.42 0.38
N GLN A 94 2.79 25.37 -0.35
CA GLN A 94 1.90 26.53 -0.52
C GLN A 94 1.26 26.97 0.81
N THR A 95 0.82 26.04 1.66
CA THR A 95 0.24 26.38 2.97
C THR A 95 1.28 27.03 3.88
N GLU A 96 2.52 26.51 3.90
CA GLU A 96 3.61 27.10 4.69
C GLU A 96 3.99 28.50 4.20
N GLN A 97 4.04 28.73 2.88
CA GLN A 97 4.32 30.05 2.30
C GLN A 97 3.23 31.07 2.63
N LYS A 98 1.94 30.66 2.58
CA LYS A 98 0.82 31.53 2.96
C LYS A 98 0.89 31.92 4.44
N LYS A 99 1.22 30.96 5.32
CA LYS A 99 1.38 31.21 6.75
C LYS A 99 2.51 32.21 7.04
N LYS A 100 3.68 32.03 6.43
CA LYS A 100 4.81 32.98 6.56
C LYS A 100 4.44 34.39 6.11
N LYS A 101 3.72 34.53 4.99
CA LYS A 101 3.26 35.84 4.50
C LYS A 101 2.25 36.49 5.45
N SER A 102 1.35 35.73 6.07
CA SER A 102 0.41 36.28 7.06
C SER A 102 1.10 36.70 8.36
N ASP A 103 2.11 35.95 8.82
CA ASP A 103 2.87 36.31 10.02
C ASP A 103 3.70 37.58 9.83
N VAL A 104 4.26 37.79 8.64
CA VAL A 104 4.99 39.03 8.28
C VAL A 104 4.05 40.24 8.21
N LYS A 105 2.84 40.08 7.63
CA LYS A 105 1.87 41.19 7.50
C LYS A 105 1.27 41.64 8.85
N LYS A 106 1.39 40.83 9.91
CA LYS A 106 0.86 41.12 11.25
C LYS A 106 1.88 41.83 12.17
N ARG A 107 3.14 41.96 11.73
CA ARG A 107 4.19 42.72 12.41
C ARG A 107 4.31 44.10 11.80
#